data_AF-A0A444UYU1-F1
#
_entry.id   AF-A0A444UYU1-F1
#
_cell.length_a   1.000
_cell.length_b   1.000
_cell.length_c   1.000
_cell.angle_alpha   90.00
_cell.angle_beta   90.00
_cell.angle_gamma   90.00
#
_symmetry.space_group_name_H-M   'P 1'
#
loop_
_entity.id
_entity.type
_entity.pdbx_description
1 polymer ?
#
loop_
_entity_poly.entity_id
_entity_poly.type
_entity_poly.pdbx_seq_one_letter_code
_entity_poly.pdbx_strand_id
1 'polypeptide(L)'
;MSYGISDHKPVTGTFSLEISRSKSAPQEGVTPESVNGMDKPDLLGGKKRKPAWTDRILWRVKGDAHDASDQEAEPEQEAEPAEPKEPEPSVRVTLESYASHMSYGISDHKPVTGTFSLELKKLHTNPLVIIQAEGEWSADWDALVTYSTQEPFPSSTWDWIGLYKVGFRSHMDYVTYMWVKDDEVSCTDEVVQVYVSRDEIPVLGGEFLLCYFSSNLKSIIGVSPPFQVRSSEVPLPFPTALFK
;
A
#
# COMPACT_ATOMS: atom_id res chain seq x y z
N MET A 1 -4.24 7.75 -34.00
CA MET A 1 -3.80 6.33 -33.90
C MET A 1 -4.25 5.83 -32.54
N SER A 2 -5.35 5.08 -32.53
CA SER A 2 -6.01 4.54 -31.34
C SER A 2 -5.25 3.32 -30.83
N TYR A 3 -4.69 3.38 -29.63
CA TYR A 3 -4.18 2.19 -28.96
C TYR A 3 -5.36 1.43 -28.33
N GLY A 4 -5.73 0.32 -28.95
CA GLY A 4 -6.61 -0.67 -28.36
C GLY A 4 -5.89 -1.37 -27.20
N ILE A 5 -6.51 -1.39 -26.03
CA ILE A 5 -6.06 -2.19 -24.90
C ILE A 5 -6.49 -3.63 -25.18
N SER A 6 -5.58 -4.43 -25.71
CA SER A 6 -5.73 -5.89 -25.83
C SER A 6 -5.08 -6.59 -24.64
N ASP A 7 -5.87 -7.43 -23.98
CA ASP A 7 -5.55 -8.67 -23.27
C ASP A 7 -4.40 -8.73 -22.23
N HIS A 8 -4.81 -9.16 -21.03
CA HIS A 8 -4.10 -10.09 -20.15
C HIS A 8 -2.63 -9.80 -19.85
N LYS A 9 -2.32 -8.60 -19.33
CA LYS A 9 -1.10 -8.40 -18.55
C LYS A 9 -1.41 -8.25 -17.06
N PRO A 10 -0.76 -9.02 -16.17
CA PRO A 10 -0.87 -8.80 -14.73
C PRO A 10 -0.37 -7.39 -14.41
N VAL A 11 -1.16 -6.64 -13.65
CA VAL A 11 -0.72 -5.38 -13.05
C VAL A 11 0.39 -5.75 -12.07
N THR A 12 1.62 -5.41 -12.41
CA THR A 12 2.78 -5.71 -11.57
C THR A 12 2.92 -4.57 -10.57
N GLY A 13 2.40 -4.77 -9.35
CA GLY A 13 2.60 -3.85 -8.23
C GLY A 13 3.81 -4.27 -7.40
N THR A 14 4.74 -3.35 -7.15
CA THR A 14 5.77 -3.52 -6.12
C THR A 14 5.17 -3.28 -4.74
N PHE A 15 5.07 -4.30 -3.91
CA PHE A 15 4.75 -4.14 -2.48
C PHE A 15 6.03 -4.25 -1.65
N SER A 16 6.13 -3.42 -0.60
CA SER A 16 7.19 -3.53 0.40
C SER A 16 6.65 -4.32 1.59
N LEU A 17 7.18 -5.52 1.81
CA LEU A 17 6.88 -6.31 3.00
C LEU A 17 7.88 -5.95 4.10
N GLU A 18 7.45 -5.13 5.07
CA GLU A 18 8.22 -4.93 6.30
C GLU A 18 8.08 -6.17 7.20
N ILE A 19 9.14 -6.97 7.27
CA ILE A 19 9.24 -8.08 8.22
C ILE A 19 9.81 -7.52 9.53
N SER A 20 8.95 -7.23 10.50
CA SER A 20 9.38 -6.84 11.84
C SER A 20 9.88 -8.05 12.63
N ARG A 21 11.08 -7.93 13.21
CA ARG A 21 11.64 -8.93 14.12
C ARG A 21 11.17 -8.63 15.54
N SER A 22 10.34 -9.49 16.13
CA SER A 22 10.13 -9.45 17.58
C SER A 22 11.24 -10.26 18.28
N LYS A 23 12.02 -9.59 19.12
CA LYS A 23 12.88 -10.27 20.10
C LYS A 23 12.00 -10.56 21.32
N SER A 24 11.66 -11.81 21.58
CA SER A 24 11.13 -12.21 22.88
C SER A 24 12.28 -12.62 23.80
N ALA A 25 12.43 -11.90 24.92
CA ALA A 25 13.31 -12.30 26.01
C ALA A 25 12.62 -13.43 26.82
N PRO A 26 13.37 -14.42 27.34
CA PRO A 26 12.79 -15.42 28.24
C PRO A 26 12.47 -14.77 29.60
N GLN A 27 11.30 -15.10 30.15
CA GLN A 27 10.96 -14.75 31.54
C GLN A 27 11.85 -15.57 32.50
N GLU A 28 12.58 -14.86 33.36
CA GLU A 28 13.30 -15.47 34.49
C GLU A 28 12.32 -15.87 35.59
N GLY A 29 12.47 -17.09 36.10
CA GLY A 29 11.69 -17.61 37.22
C GLY A 29 12.46 -18.66 38.02
N VAL A 30 13.13 -18.18 39.06
CA VAL A 30 13.42 -18.83 40.36
C VAL A 30 14.51 -19.93 40.44
N THR A 31 15.48 -19.69 41.34
CA THR A 31 16.35 -20.67 42.02
C THR A 31 16.21 -20.42 43.55
N PRO A 32 16.81 -21.19 44.49
CA PRO A 32 17.49 -22.49 44.41
C PRO A 32 17.03 -23.48 45.51
N GLU A 33 17.42 -24.75 45.43
CA GLU A 33 17.73 -25.55 46.64
C GLU A 33 18.86 -26.54 46.38
N SER A 34 19.63 -26.81 47.44
CA SER A 34 20.97 -27.38 47.44
C SER A 34 20.95 -28.85 47.88
N VAL A 35 21.97 -29.65 47.51
CA VAL A 35 22.84 -30.48 48.41
C VAL A 35 23.55 -31.63 47.64
N ASN A 36 24.90 -31.55 47.67
CA ASN A 36 26.00 -32.54 47.73
C ASN A 36 26.02 -33.90 46.97
N GLY A 37 27.17 -34.18 46.33
CA GLY A 37 27.68 -35.53 46.06
C GLY A 37 28.84 -35.58 45.02
N MET A 38 29.92 -36.31 45.31
CA MET A 38 31.30 -36.18 44.77
C MET A 38 31.66 -37.09 43.55
N ASP A 39 32.54 -36.57 42.66
CA ASP A 39 33.59 -37.16 41.78
C ASP A 39 33.37 -38.15 40.57
N LYS A 40 33.76 -37.65 39.36
CA LYS A 40 34.49 -38.23 38.17
C LYS A 40 33.88 -39.36 37.29
N PRO A 41 34.35 -39.58 36.02
CA PRO A 41 35.15 -38.78 35.07
C PRO A 41 34.51 -38.60 33.66
N ASP A 42 35.15 -37.77 32.81
CA ASP A 42 34.82 -37.52 31.40
C ASP A 42 34.68 -38.79 30.54
N LEU A 43 33.47 -39.02 30.01
CA LEU A 43 33.22 -39.96 28.91
C LEU A 43 32.37 -39.26 27.84
N LEU A 44 33.05 -38.91 26.73
CA LEU A 44 32.57 -38.88 25.34
C LEU A 44 31.04 -38.85 25.17
N GLY A 45 30.44 -37.71 25.50
CA GLY A 45 29.03 -37.44 25.25
C GLY A 45 28.91 -35.98 24.91
N GLY A 46 29.20 -35.62 23.65
CA GLY A 46 28.95 -34.28 23.15
C GLY A 46 27.51 -33.92 23.50
N LYS A 47 27.34 -33.03 24.50
CA LYS A 47 26.03 -32.57 24.95
C LYS A 47 25.31 -32.04 23.72
N LYS A 48 24.39 -32.83 23.16
CA LYS A 48 23.42 -32.34 22.18
C LYS A 48 22.58 -31.33 22.94
N ARG A 49 23.00 -30.06 22.87
CA ARG A 49 22.16 -28.95 23.26
C ARG A 49 20.88 -29.09 22.46
N LYS A 50 19.73 -28.87 23.10
CA LYS A 50 18.48 -28.68 22.38
C LYS A 50 18.77 -27.62 21.31
N PRO A 51 18.50 -27.88 20.02
CA PRO A 51 18.78 -26.89 18.99
C PRO A 51 18.11 -25.58 19.40
N ALA A 52 18.87 -24.48 19.34
CA ALA A 52 18.32 -23.15 19.56
C ALA A 52 17.08 -22.99 18.67
N TRP A 53 16.03 -22.36 19.19
CA TRP A 53 14.79 -22.12 18.44
C TRP A 53 15.14 -21.62 17.04
N THR A 54 14.70 -22.33 16.01
CA THR A 54 14.85 -21.86 14.63
C THR A 54 14.09 -20.55 14.49
N ASP A 55 14.70 -19.55 13.84
CA ASP A 55 13.97 -18.34 13.47
C ASP A 55 12.72 -18.76 12.65
N ARG A 56 11.56 -18.15 12.91
CA ARG A 56 10.29 -18.47 12.25
C ARG A 56 9.75 -17.25 11.52
N ILE A 57 9.29 -17.46 10.29
CA ILE A 57 8.51 -16.44 9.58
C ILE A 57 7.05 -16.64 9.94
N LEU A 58 6.52 -15.74 10.78
CA LEU A 58 5.09 -15.69 11.11
C LEU A 58 4.41 -14.72 10.15
N TRP A 59 3.29 -15.14 9.57
CA TRP A 59 2.52 -14.34 8.63
C TRP A 59 1.02 -14.60 8.81
N ARG A 60 0.21 -13.61 8.42
CA ARG A 60 -1.26 -13.64 8.48
C ARG A 60 -1.80 -12.76 7.36
N VAL A 61 -2.86 -13.21 6.70
CA VAL A 61 -3.70 -12.34 5.87
C VAL A 61 -4.74 -11.68 6.77
N LYS A 62 -4.80 -10.34 6.77
CA LYS A 62 -5.91 -9.63 7.42
C LYS A 62 -7.07 -9.62 6.42
N GLY A 63 -8.20 -10.22 6.78
CA GLY A 63 -9.40 -10.16 5.94
C GLY A 63 -9.98 -8.73 5.91
N ASP A 64 -10.82 -8.46 4.92
CA ASP A 64 -11.64 -7.24 4.83
C ASP A 64 -12.77 -7.28 5.88
N ALA A 65 -12.38 -7.40 7.16
CA ALA A 65 -13.29 -7.11 8.24
C ALA A 65 -13.38 -5.59 8.33
N HIS A 66 -14.42 -5.04 7.70
CA HIS A 66 -15.05 -3.84 8.20
C HIS A 66 -15.19 -4.02 9.71
N ASP A 67 -14.63 -3.11 10.52
CA ASP A 67 -14.76 -3.17 11.98
C ASP A 67 -16.25 -3.26 12.32
N ALA A 68 -16.71 -4.46 12.67
CA ALA A 68 -18.04 -4.71 13.19
C ALA A 68 -18.02 -4.28 14.66
N SER A 69 -18.07 -2.98 14.90
CA SER A 69 -18.43 -2.42 16.20
C SER A 69 -19.77 -1.70 16.08
N ASP A 70 -20.71 -2.21 16.86
CA ASP A 70 -21.88 -1.54 17.40
C ASP A 70 -23.02 -1.19 16.44
N GLN A 71 -23.92 -2.15 16.26
CA GLN A 71 -25.35 -1.86 16.43
C GLN A 71 -26.12 -3.12 16.84
N GLU A 72 -26.84 -2.98 17.95
CA GLU A 72 -27.64 -3.97 18.63
C GLU A 72 -28.80 -4.49 17.78
N ALA A 73 -29.18 -5.73 18.07
CA ALA A 73 -30.16 -6.55 17.39
C ALA A 73 -31.60 -6.01 17.45
N GLU A 74 -32.41 -6.39 16.46
CA GLU A 74 -33.83 -6.81 16.59
C GLU A 74 -34.24 -7.59 15.31
N PRO A 75 -35.28 -8.45 15.33
CA PRO A 75 -35.19 -9.80 14.76
C PRO A 75 -35.98 -10.03 13.46
N GLU A 76 -35.34 -10.84 12.62
CA GLU A 76 -35.82 -11.93 11.74
C GLU A 76 -37.28 -11.92 11.22
N GLN A 77 -37.41 -11.93 9.89
CA GLN A 77 -38.46 -12.68 9.19
C GLN A 77 -37.82 -13.64 8.18
N GLU A 78 -38.29 -14.88 8.26
CA GLU A 78 -37.77 -16.11 7.66
C GLU A 78 -37.75 -16.07 6.12
N ALA A 79 -36.59 -16.39 5.54
CA ALA A 79 -36.46 -16.89 4.18
C ALA A 79 -35.34 -17.95 4.13
N GLU A 80 -35.54 -18.94 3.26
CA GLU A 80 -34.87 -20.25 3.18
C GLU A 80 -33.32 -20.25 3.20
N PRO A 81 -32.67 -21.35 3.65
CA PRO A 81 -31.22 -21.39 3.83
C PRO A 81 -30.50 -21.48 2.49
N ALA A 82 -30.24 -20.34 1.87
CA ALA A 82 -29.12 -20.21 0.95
C ALA A 82 -27.85 -20.20 1.80
N GLU A 83 -26.98 -21.19 1.59
CA GLU A 83 -25.62 -21.22 2.15
C GLU A 83 -25.00 -19.81 2.08
N PRO A 84 -24.58 -19.21 3.21
CA PRO A 84 -23.89 -17.93 3.15
C PRO A 84 -22.57 -18.19 2.42
N LYS A 85 -22.51 -17.79 1.15
CA LYS A 85 -21.24 -17.67 0.43
C LYS A 85 -20.46 -16.57 1.13
N GLU A 86 -19.63 -16.97 2.09
CA GLU A 86 -18.55 -16.17 2.65
C GLU A 86 -17.89 -15.40 1.50
N PRO A 87 -17.75 -14.07 1.60
CA PRO A 87 -17.13 -13.29 0.55
C PRO A 87 -15.69 -13.78 0.33
N GLU A 88 -15.41 -14.29 -0.87
CA GLU A 88 -14.07 -14.71 -1.28
C GLU A 88 -13.05 -13.60 -0.95
N PRO A 89 -11.93 -13.92 -0.25
CA PRO A 89 -11.00 -12.91 0.22
C PRO A 89 -10.37 -12.14 -0.95
N SER A 90 -10.25 -10.82 -0.81
CA SER A 90 -9.66 -9.92 -1.81
C SER A 90 -8.18 -10.21 -2.08
N VAL A 91 -7.49 -10.80 -1.10
CA VAL A 91 -6.08 -11.19 -1.16
C VAL A 91 -5.92 -12.63 -0.71
N ARG A 92 -5.29 -13.45 -1.55
CA ARG A 92 -4.88 -14.81 -1.22
C ARG A 92 -3.36 -14.90 -1.19
N VAL A 93 -2.82 -15.47 -0.12
CA VAL A 93 -1.38 -15.63 0.07
C VAL A 93 -1.05 -17.10 0.23
N THR A 94 -0.11 -17.59 -0.56
CA THR A 94 0.35 -18.98 -0.57
C THR A 94 1.85 -19.02 -0.25
N LEU A 95 2.26 -19.81 0.74
CA LEU A 95 3.67 -20.10 1.00
C LEU A 95 4.14 -21.19 0.03
N GLU A 96 5.01 -20.84 -0.91
CA GLU A 96 5.51 -21.76 -1.94
C GLU A 96 6.67 -22.62 -1.43
N SER A 97 7.58 -22.02 -0.67
CA SER A 97 8.72 -22.73 -0.10
C SER A 97 9.14 -22.14 1.22
N TYR A 98 9.57 -23.01 2.13
CA TYR A 98 10.16 -22.63 3.40
C TYR A 98 11.43 -23.44 3.63
N ALA A 99 12.56 -22.77 3.76
CA ALA A 99 13.86 -23.39 3.90
C ALA A 99 14.59 -22.87 5.13
N SER A 100 15.36 -23.75 5.77
CA SER A 100 16.24 -23.39 6.88
C SER A 100 17.69 -23.66 6.50
N HIS A 101 18.56 -22.67 6.67
CA HIS A 101 19.93 -22.70 6.18
C HIS A 101 20.90 -23.13 7.29
N MET A 102 20.94 -24.44 7.54
CA MET A 102 21.74 -25.02 8.63
C MET A 102 23.26 -24.88 8.46
N SER A 103 23.72 -24.73 7.22
CA SER A 103 25.14 -24.56 6.87
C SER A 103 25.73 -23.23 7.32
N TYR A 104 24.89 -22.27 7.73
CA TYR A 104 25.35 -20.97 8.22
C TYR A 104 25.93 -21.09 9.64
N GLY A 105 27.25 -20.92 9.76
CA GLY A 105 28.02 -21.23 10.97
C GLY A 105 28.49 -20.03 11.80
N ILE A 106 28.11 -18.80 11.44
CA ILE A 106 28.58 -17.58 12.12
C ILE A 106 27.87 -17.36 13.47
N SER A 107 26.65 -17.87 13.62
CA SER A 107 25.86 -17.80 14.86
C SER A 107 25.12 -19.13 15.10
N ASP A 108 24.70 -19.36 16.34
CA ASP A 108 23.78 -20.42 16.72
C ASP A 108 22.37 -20.22 16.15
N HIS A 109 21.96 -18.98 15.87
CA HIS A 109 20.77 -18.68 15.07
C HIS A 109 20.93 -19.12 13.61
N LYS A 110 19.87 -19.68 13.03
CA LYS A 110 19.89 -20.21 11.67
C LYS A 110 18.91 -19.48 10.76
N PRO A 111 19.40 -18.86 9.67
CA PRO A 111 18.54 -18.12 8.79
C PRO A 111 17.49 -19.04 8.16
N VAL A 112 16.30 -18.48 7.97
CA VAL A 112 15.19 -19.12 7.26
C VAL A 112 14.78 -18.26 6.08
N THR A 113 14.30 -18.90 5.02
CA THR A 113 13.76 -18.25 3.82
C THR A 113 12.35 -18.77 3.57
N GLY A 114 11.41 -17.86 3.33
CA GLY A 114 10.05 -18.17 2.90
C GLY A 114 9.77 -17.46 1.59
N THR A 115 9.27 -18.19 0.59
CA THR A 115 8.81 -17.62 -0.69
C THR A 115 7.29 -17.64 -0.70
N PHE A 116 6.67 -16.50 -0.98
CA PHE A 116 5.22 -16.33 -0.96
C PHE A 116 4.72 -15.89 -2.32
N SER A 117 3.60 -16.47 -2.75
CA SER A 117 2.79 -15.99 -3.88
C SER A 117 1.58 -15.24 -3.36
N LEU A 118 1.33 -14.06 -3.92
CA LEU A 118 0.19 -13.21 -3.58
C LEU A 118 -0.72 -13.11 -4.81
N GLU A 119 -1.97 -13.54 -4.65
CA GLU A 119 -3.04 -13.40 -5.63
C GLU A 119 -3.99 -12.29 -5.15
N LEU A 120 -4.18 -11.25 -5.96
CA LEU A 120 -5.05 -10.12 -5.67
C LEU A 120 -6.26 -10.16 -6.59
N LYS A 121 -7.46 -10.13 -6.03
CA LYS A 121 -8.69 -10.01 -6.81
C LYS A 121 -8.91 -8.55 -7.16
N LYS A 122 -9.06 -8.25 -8.45
CA LYS A 122 -9.46 -6.91 -8.89
C LYS A 122 -10.87 -6.61 -8.39
N LEU A 123 -11.04 -5.49 -7.70
CA LEU A 123 -12.36 -5.00 -7.28
C LEU A 123 -13.16 -4.47 -8.48
N HIS A 124 -12.48 -3.82 -9.43
CA HIS A 124 -13.07 -3.28 -10.65
C HIS A 124 -12.24 -3.68 -11.87
N THR A 125 -12.91 -4.04 -12.96
CA THR A 125 -12.26 -4.40 -14.23
C THR A 125 -11.91 -3.15 -15.05
N ASN A 126 -12.75 -2.12 -14.93
CA ASN A 126 -12.61 -0.83 -15.60
C ASN A 126 -12.27 0.25 -14.54
N PRO A 127 -11.59 1.35 -14.94
CA PRO A 127 -11.40 2.49 -14.06
C PRO A 127 -12.76 3.14 -13.76
N LEU A 128 -13.00 3.52 -12.50
CA LEU A 128 -14.22 4.22 -12.08
C LEU A 128 -14.21 5.69 -12.51
N VAL A 129 -13.01 6.26 -12.68
CA VAL A 129 -12.80 7.65 -13.10
C VAL A 129 -11.76 7.70 -14.21
N ILE A 130 -12.06 8.42 -15.29
CA ILE A 130 -11.07 8.83 -16.29
C ILE A 130 -10.62 10.24 -15.92
N ILE A 131 -9.31 10.46 -15.89
CA ILE A 131 -8.69 11.73 -15.49
C ILE A 131 -7.62 12.14 -16.50
N GLN A 132 -7.54 13.43 -16.81
CA GLN A 132 -6.60 13.98 -17.78
C GLN A 132 -6.05 15.33 -17.31
N ALA A 133 -4.78 15.56 -17.63
CA ALA A 133 -4.16 16.88 -17.50
C ALA A 133 -4.52 17.69 -18.75
N GLU A 134 -5.09 18.88 -18.57
CA GLU A 134 -5.44 19.75 -19.69
C GLU A 134 -4.25 20.60 -20.13
N GLY A 135 -4.06 20.68 -21.44
CA GLY A 135 -3.03 21.51 -22.06
C GLY A 135 -1.62 21.15 -21.61
N GLU A 136 -0.82 22.18 -21.39
CA GLU A 136 0.60 22.05 -21.03
C GLU A 136 0.83 22.58 -19.62
N TRP A 137 1.51 21.79 -18.79
CA TRP A 137 1.73 22.12 -17.39
C TRP A 137 3.15 22.65 -17.17
N SER A 138 3.26 23.77 -16.46
CA SER A 138 4.51 24.33 -15.94
C SER A 138 4.20 25.11 -14.67
N ALA A 139 5.21 25.40 -13.85
CA ALA A 139 5.02 26.27 -12.68
C ALA A 139 4.93 27.78 -13.05
N ASP A 140 4.81 28.11 -14.33
CA ASP A 140 4.72 29.50 -14.81
C ASP A 140 3.26 29.99 -14.92
N TRP A 141 2.30 29.08 -15.08
CA TRP A 141 0.87 29.38 -15.21
C TRP A 141 -0.01 28.32 -14.55
N ASP A 142 -1.23 28.72 -14.24
CA ASP A 142 -2.22 27.82 -13.64
C ASP A 142 -2.67 26.76 -14.64
N ALA A 143 -3.06 25.60 -14.11
CA ALA A 143 -3.44 24.46 -14.90
C ALA A 143 -4.85 23.95 -14.53
N LEU A 144 -5.35 23.05 -15.37
CA LEU A 144 -6.63 22.40 -15.18
C LEU A 144 -6.47 20.89 -15.28
N VAL A 145 -7.25 20.21 -14.46
CA VAL A 145 -7.49 18.77 -14.54
C VAL A 145 -8.93 18.57 -14.97
N THR A 146 -9.16 17.64 -15.89
CA THR A 146 -10.50 17.14 -16.21
C THR A 146 -10.66 15.72 -15.70
N TYR A 147 -11.84 15.41 -15.17
CA TYR A 147 -12.21 14.03 -14.90
C TYR A 147 -13.66 13.74 -15.23
N SER A 148 -13.96 12.48 -15.55
CA SER A 148 -15.32 11.99 -15.76
C SER A 148 -15.54 10.66 -15.05
N THR A 149 -16.71 10.52 -14.43
CA THR A 149 -17.10 9.30 -13.72
C THR A 149 -17.62 8.27 -14.72
N GLN A 150 -17.02 7.08 -14.74
CA GLN A 150 -17.38 5.99 -15.66
C GLN A 150 -18.43 5.06 -15.07
N GLU A 151 -18.31 4.77 -13.77
CA GLU A 151 -19.25 3.95 -13.02
C GLU A 151 -19.55 4.65 -11.68
N PRO A 152 -20.80 4.61 -11.18
CA PRO A 152 -21.13 5.22 -9.90
C PRO A 152 -20.31 4.63 -8.75
N PHE A 153 -19.75 5.49 -7.91
CA PHE A 153 -19.02 5.11 -6.71
C PHE A 153 -19.40 6.05 -5.55
N PRO A 154 -19.19 5.65 -4.28
CA PRO A 154 -19.52 6.49 -3.14
C PRO A 154 -18.52 7.65 -3.03
N SER A 155 -18.73 8.73 -3.77
CA SER A 155 -17.85 9.91 -3.71
C SER A 155 -17.96 10.66 -2.38
N SER A 156 -16.89 11.34 -1.99
CA SER A 156 -16.78 12.10 -0.74
C SER A 156 -16.29 13.53 -1.01
N THR A 157 -16.55 14.45 -0.08
CA THR A 157 -15.87 15.76 -0.06
C THR A 157 -14.38 15.61 0.27
N TRP A 158 -13.98 14.46 0.81
CA TRP A 158 -12.59 14.10 1.10
C TRP A 158 -11.91 13.35 -0.05
N ASP A 159 -12.52 13.31 -1.24
CA ASP A 159 -11.86 12.79 -2.42
C ASP A 159 -10.89 13.84 -2.96
N TRP A 160 -9.73 13.38 -3.43
CA TRP A 160 -8.65 14.25 -3.88
C TRP A 160 -7.96 13.69 -5.11
N ILE A 161 -7.41 14.58 -5.93
CA ILE A 161 -6.57 14.24 -7.06
C ILE A 161 -5.14 14.55 -6.67
N GLY A 162 -4.24 13.58 -6.80
CA GLY A 162 -2.82 13.77 -6.55
C GLY A 162 -2.02 13.83 -7.85
N LEU A 163 -0.96 14.64 -7.84
CA LEU A 163 0.08 14.65 -8.86
C LEU A 163 1.24 13.77 -8.40
N TYR A 164 1.61 12.77 -9.18
CA TYR A 164 2.63 11.78 -8.84
C TYR A 164 3.73 11.76 -9.88
N LYS A 165 4.97 11.56 -9.45
CA LYS A 165 6.05 11.24 -10.37
C LYS A 165 5.85 9.81 -10.92
N VAL A 166 6.14 9.60 -12.20
CA VAL A 166 6.12 8.24 -12.78
C VAL A 166 7.04 7.31 -11.96
N GLY A 167 6.50 6.14 -11.57
CA GLY A 167 7.21 5.17 -10.74
C GLY A 167 7.00 5.34 -9.22
N PHE A 168 6.01 6.13 -8.79
CA PHE A 168 5.59 6.19 -7.38
C PHE A 168 5.24 4.80 -6.83
N ARG A 169 5.39 4.59 -5.51
CA ARG A 169 5.27 3.29 -4.85
C ARG A 169 4.12 3.22 -3.84
N SER A 170 3.64 4.37 -3.40
CA SER A 170 2.55 4.52 -2.45
C SER A 170 1.57 5.59 -2.91
N HIS A 171 0.28 5.43 -2.59
CA HIS A 171 -0.71 6.50 -2.76
C HIS A 171 -0.38 7.75 -1.93
N MET A 172 0.57 7.68 -0.99
CA MET A 172 1.04 8.84 -0.23
C MET A 172 2.27 9.52 -0.84
N ASP A 173 2.79 9.00 -1.96
CA ASP A 173 3.97 9.56 -2.66
C ASP A 173 3.61 10.72 -3.60
N TYR A 174 2.46 11.37 -3.38
CA TYR A 174 2.07 12.53 -4.19
C TYR A 174 3.05 13.69 -3.98
N VAL A 175 3.28 14.46 -5.03
CA VAL A 175 4.07 15.69 -4.99
C VAL A 175 3.21 16.86 -4.53
N THR A 176 1.98 16.93 -5.05
CA THR A 176 0.92 17.82 -4.59
C THR A 176 -0.43 17.13 -4.73
N TYR A 177 -1.48 17.68 -4.12
CA TYR A 177 -2.85 17.20 -4.24
C TYR A 177 -3.85 18.37 -4.22
N MET A 178 -5.03 18.14 -4.77
CA MET A 178 -6.16 19.08 -4.85
C MET A 178 -7.44 18.36 -4.41
N TRP A 179 -8.34 19.06 -3.73
CA TRP A 179 -9.60 18.47 -3.27
C TRP A 179 -10.61 18.53 -4.41
N VAL A 180 -11.24 17.39 -4.72
CA VAL A 180 -12.08 17.27 -5.91
C VAL A 180 -13.27 18.24 -5.87
N LYS A 181 -13.94 18.38 -4.72
CA LYS A 181 -15.15 19.20 -4.60
C LYS A 181 -14.89 20.67 -4.31
N ASP A 182 -13.80 21.00 -3.63
CA ASP A 182 -13.51 22.38 -3.23
C ASP A 182 -12.84 23.16 -4.38
N ASP A 183 -12.05 22.48 -5.20
CA ASP A 183 -11.34 23.07 -6.35
C ASP A 183 -12.10 22.89 -7.68
N GLU A 184 -13.35 22.44 -7.63
CA GLU A 184 -14.24 22.30 -8.78
C GLU A 184 -14.56 23.68 -9.39
N VAL A 185 -14.17 23.88 -10.65
CA VAL A 185 -14.39 25.14 -11.38
C VAL A 185 -15.53 25.06 -12.39
N SER A 186 -15.84 23.87 -12.90
CA SER A 186 -17.01 23.65 -13.75
C SER A 186 -17.41 22.19 -13.82
N CYS A 187 -18.68 21.94 -14.14
CA CYS A 187 -19.22 20.63 -14.48
C CYS A 187 -20.07 20.79 -15.75
N THR A 188 -19.59 20.24 -16.87
CA THR A 188 -20.28 20.28 -18.17
C THR A 188 -20.32 18.89 -18.74
N ASP A 189 -21.52 18.40 -19.10
CA ASP A 189 -21.71 17.08 -19.74
C ASP A 189 -20.89 15.94 -19.10
N GLU A 190 -21.05 15.78 -17.77
CA GLU A 190 -20.42 14.70 -16.97
C GLU A 190 -18.89 14.80 -16.81
N VAL A 191 -18.28 15.83 -17.41
CA VAL A 191 -16.87 16.19 -17.22
C VAL A 191 -16.76 17.31 -16.19
N VAL A 192 -15.98 17.06 -15.16
CA VAL A 192 -15.69 18.01 -14.09
C VAL A 192 -14.28 18.56 -14.29
N GLN A 193 -14.14 19.88 -14.13
CA GLN A 193 -12.86 20.58 -14.16
C GLN A 193 -12.42 20.97 -12.76
N VAL A 194 -11.16 20.71 -12.45
CA VAL A 194 -10.53 21.04 -11.18
C VAL A 194 -9.34 21.96 -11.43
N TYR A 195 -9.29 23.06 -10.68
CA TYR A 195 -8.24 24.07 -10.81
C TYR A 195 -6.98 23.66 -10.07
N VAL A 196 -5.82 23.99 -10.66
CA VAL A 196 -4.51 23.76 -10.04
C VAL A 196 -3.70 25.05 -10.13
N SER A 197 -3.31 25.59 -8.98
CA SER A 197 -2.45 26.78 -8.91
C SER A 197 -1.05 26.45 -9.42
N ARG A 198 -0.44 27.37 -10.17
CA ARG A 198 0.96 27.24 -10.61
C ARG A 198 1.94 26.99 -9.46
N ASP A 199 1.63 27.47 -8.26
CA ASP A 199 2.50 27.35 -7.08
C ASP A 199 2.59 25.91 -6.55
N GLU A 200 1.63 25.06 -6.95
CA GLU A 200 1.60 23.63 -6.62
C GLU A 200 2.28 22.76 -7.69
N ILE A 201 2.57 23.34 -8.86
CA ILE A 201 3.18 22.62 -9.98
C ILE A 201 4.70 22.54 -9.77
N PRO A 202 5.32 21.35 -9.92
CA PRO A 202 6.75 21.20 -9.70
C PRO A 202 7.63 22.02 -10.67
N VAL A 203 8.39 22.97 -10.12
CA VAL A 203 9.27 23.90 -10.86
C VAL A 203 10.30 23.18 -11.75
N LEU A 204 10.83 22.05 -11.29
CA LEU A 204 11.85 21.30 -12.04
C LEU A 204 11.28 20.53 -13.24
N GLY A 205 9.95 20.43 -13.35
CA GLY A 205 9.30 19.60 -14.35
C GLY A 205 9.63 18.11 -14.23
N GLY A 206 9.28 17.35 -15.25
CA GLY A 206 9.44 15.89 -15.29
C GLY A 206 8.22 15.17 -15.86
N GLU A 207 8.25 13.84 -15.80
CA GLU A 207 7.14 12.99 -16.22
C GLU A 207 6.27 12.62 -15.00
N PHE A 208 4.97 12.91 -15.10
CA PHE A 208 4.01 12.80 -14.01
C PHE A 208 2.73 12.08 -14.44
N LEU A 209 1.93 11.72 -13.43
CA LEU A 209 0.62 11.10 -13.52
C LEU A 209 -0.33 11.83 -12.58
N LEU A 210 -1.60 11.91 -12.94
CA LEU A 210 -2.68 12.28 -12.02
C LEU A 210 -3.36 11.02 -11.53
N CYS A 211 -3.68 10.95 -10.24
CA CYS A 211 -4.45 9.86 -9.66
C CYS A 211 -5.61 10.40 -8.84
N TYR A 212 -6.83 9.94 -9.12
CA TYR A 212 -8.02 10.22 -8.32
C TYR A 212 -8.08 9.22 -7.16
N PHE A 213 -8.05 9.71 -5.93
CA PHE A 213 -8.18 8.91 -4.72
C PHE A 213 -9.57 9.09 -4.11
N SER A 214 -10.30 7.99 -3.92
CA SER A 214 -11.57 8.00 -3.19
C SER A 214 -11.33 7.70 -1.72
N SER A 215 -11.77 8.60 -0.84
CA SER A 215 -11.68 8.44 0.61
C SER A 215 -12.56 7.31 1.13
N ASN A 216 -13.75 7.13 0.55
CA ASN A 216 -14.68 6.07 0.98
C ASN A 216 -14.18 4.68 0.57
N LEU A 217 -13.60 4.56 -0.63
CA LEU A 217 -13.01 3.31 -1.10
C LEU A 217 -11.58 3.09 -0.62
N LYS A 218 -10.94 4.13 -0.06
CA LYS A 218 -9.53 4.15 0.39
C LYS A 218 -8.57 3.65 -0.70
N SER A 219 -8.83 4.03 -1.94
CA SER A 219 -8.10 3.54 -3.11
C SER A 219 -8.01 4.60 -4.20
N ILE A 220 -6.96 4.49 -5.02
CA ILE A 220 -6.90 5.16 -6.32
C ILE A 220 -7.90 4.47 -7.25
N ILE A 221 -8.77 5.24 -7.87
CA ILE A 221 -9.87 4.75 -8.72
C ILE A 221 -9.83 5.30 -10.15
N GLY A 222 -8.89 6.19 -10.44
CA GLY A 222 -8.59 6.70 -11.78
C GLY A 222 -7.12 7.12 -11.86
N VAL A 223 -6.47 6.83 -12.99
CA VAL A 223 -5.07 7.18 -13.26
C VAL A 223 -4.97 7.74 -14.67
N SER A 224 -4.36 8.90 -14.84
CA SER A 224 -4.16 9.50 -16.16
C SER A 224 -3.08 8.76 -16.94
N PRO A 225 -3.01 8.91 -18.27
CA PRO A 225 -1.78 8.68 -19.00
C PRO A 225 -0.62 9.54 -18.43
N PRO A 226 0.64 9.09 -18.55
CA PRO A 226 1.78 9.93 -18.23
C PRO A 226 1.79 11.21 -19.07
N PHE A 227 2.16 12.33 -18.47
CA PHE A 227 2.32 13.61 -19.15
C PHE A 227 3.55 14.35 -18.65
N GLN A 228 4.06 15.25 -19.49
CA GLN A 228 5.25 16.03 -19.21
C GLN A 228 4.88 17.37 -18.58
N VAL A 229 5.39 17.63 -17.37
CA VAL A 229 5.43 18.96 -16.78
C VAL A 229 6.74 19.62 -17.24
N ARG A 230 6.65 20.82 -17.81
CA ARG A 230 7.81 21.61 -18.22
C ARG A 230 8.47 22.23 -16.99
N SER A 231 9.80 22.31 -17.03
CA SER A 231 10.54 23.09 -16.05
C SER A 231 10.20 24.57 -16.22
N SER A 232 9.98 25.28 -15.12
CA SER A 232 9.77 26.72 -15.14
C SER A 232 11.00 27.45 -15.66
N GLU A 233 10.78 28.46 -16.50
CA GLU A 233 11.85 29.35 -16.98
C GLU A 233 12.18 30.46 -15.97
N VAL A 234 11.37 30.61 -14.92
CA VAL A 234 11.54 31.62 -13.89
C VAL A 234 12.56 31.12 -12.84
N PRO A 235 13.65 31.87 -12.58
CA PRO A 235 14.60 31.50 -11.53
C PRO A 235 13.88 31.44 -10.17
N LEU A 236 14.11 30.35 -9.41
CA LEU A 236 13.65 30.26 -8.02
C LEU A 236 14.03 31.55 -7.30
N PRO A 237 13.09 32.23 -6.58
CA PRO A 237 13.46 33.36 -5.76
C PRO A 237 14.53 32.88 -4.78
N PHE A 238 15.69 33.56 -4.78
CA PHE A 238 16.77 33.27 -3.84
C PHE A 238 16.18 33.16 -2.43
N PRO A 239 16.60 32.18 -1.61
CA PRO A 239 16.10 32.07 -0.25
C PRO A 239 16.45 33.37 0.48
N THR A 240 15.43 34.19 0.73
CA THR A 240 15.56 35.38 1.57
C THR A 240 15.96 34.85 2.94
N ALA A 241 17.23 35.00 3.29
CA ALA A 241 17.71 34.74 4.64
C ALA A 241 16.88 35.60 5.58
N LEU A 242 15.89 34.99 6.22
CA LEU A 242 15.20 35.58 7.36
C LEU A 242 16.22 35.63 8.50
N PHE A 243 16.93 36.75 8.58
CA PHE A 243 17.53 37.15 9.85
C PHE A 243 16.38 37.45 10.82
N LYS A 244 16.23 36.58 11.82
CA LYS A 244 15.62 36.88 13.10
C LYS A 244 16.57 36.42 14.20
#